data_AF-A0A3M0WQM4-F1
#
_entry.id   AF-A0A3M0WQM4-F1
#
_cell.length_a   1.000
_cell.length_b   1.000
_cell.length_c   1.000
_cell.angle_alpha   90.00
_cell.angle_beta   90.00
_cell.angle_gamma   90.00
#
_symmetry.space_group_name_H-M   'P 1'
#
loop_
_entity.id
_entity.type
_entity.pdbx_description
1 polymer ?
#
loop_
_entity_poly.entity_id
_entity_poly.type
_entity_poly.pdbx_seq_one_letter_code
_entity_poly.pdbx_strand_id
1 'polypeptide(L)'
;MGNTLIAPDNFWALWAVLFSVGGFAIWAETTKIGNKLSAVVIAILGTFLLSNLSIIPVSSPVYDAVWSYLVPLAIPLLLFKANIRRIIKEAGPTLIAFFFGGIGTVVGTIIAYNLIPLGEEGWKLAGIFCSTYIGGSMNYVAASEALQLHSGELLAAGVAADNLVMTLYFLLLFMLPSIKILQKNYKTHHEENASNAADLKIENNEDNPSLLDMAKGISISLILCAVGYELQGIIGVKGSAILIITAIVVSLASLFPKSVGEIKGGDKIGTLLMQVFFAAIGA
;
A
#
# COMPACT_ATOMS: atom_id res chain seq x y z
N MET A 1 15.88 -22.35 3.72
CA MET A 1 15.64 -21.29 4.72
C MET A 1 17.01 -20.85 5.22
N GLY A 2 17.54 -19.74 4.69
CA GLY A 2 18.85 -19.24 5.12
C GLY A 2 18.78 -18.74 6.56
N ASN A 3 19.83 -18.99 7.35
CA ASN A 3 19.94 -18.41 8.69
C ASN A 3 20.08 -16.89 8.54
N THR A 4 18.99 -16.17 8.78
CA THR A 4 19.02 -14.71 8.90
C THR A 4 19.48 -14.31 10.30
N LEU A 5 20.08 -13.13 10.43
CA LEU A 5 20.53 -12.62 11.74
C LEU A 5 19.36 -12.50 12.72
N ILE A 6 18.21 -12.02 12.23
CA ILE A 6 16.94 -11.98 12.97
C ILE A 6 16.05 -13.13 12.48
N ALA A 7 15.60 -13.98 13.39
CA ALA A 7 14.74 -15.11 13.06
C ALA A 7 13.30 -14.67 12.69
N PRO A 8 12.58 -15.43 11.83
CA PRO A 8 11.18 -15.14 11.43
C PRO A 8 10.18 -15.00 12.57
N ASP A 9 10.44 -15.64 13.70
CA ASP A 9 9.64 -15.66 14.91
C ASP A 9 10.06 -14.61 15.96
N ASN A 10 11.15 -13.87 15.71
CA ASN A 10 11.57 -12.77 16.58
C ASN A 10 10.75 -11.49 16.31
N PHE A 11 9.47 -11.53 16.71
CA PHE A 11 8.50 -10.51 16.34
C PHE A 11 8.88 -9.10 16.81
N TRP A 12 9.44 -8.95 18.01
CA TRP A 12 9.86 -7.66 18.54
C TRP A 12 10.99 -7.03 17.72
N ALA A 13 11.98 -7.83 17.31
CA ALA A 13 13.07 -7.34 16.49
C ALA A 13 12.57 -6.89 15.11
N LEU A 14 11.66 -7.66 14.50
CA LEU A 14 11.09 -7.32 13.19
C LEU A 14 10.24 -6.03 13.25
N TRP A 15 9.38 -5.89 14.27
CA TRP A 15 8.66 -4.63 14.48
C TRP A 15 9.60 -3.45 14.68
N ALA A 16 10.66 -3.63 15.49
CA ALA A 16 11.66 -2.60 15.70
C ALA A 16 12.34 -2.19 14.38
N VAL A 17 12.69 -3.16 13.52
CA VAL A 17 13.25 -2.86 12.19
C VAL A 17 12.26 -2.08 11.33
N LEU A 18 11.02 -2.54 11.18
CA LEU A 18 10.04 -1.88 10.32
C LEU A 18 9.77 -0.43 10.74
N PHE A 19 9.54 -0.20 12.03
CA PHE A 19 9.33 1.16 12.55
C PHE A 19 10.59 2.02 12.50
N SER A 20 11.78 1.45 12.73
CA SER A 20 13.03 2.21 12.64
C SER A 20 13.34 2.61 11.20
N VAL A 21 13.15 1.71 10.24
CA VAL A 21 13.34 2.00 8.82
C VAL A 21 12.31 3.02 8.35
N GLY A 22 11.03 2.85 8.72
CA GLY A 22 9.98 3.82 8.39
C GLY A 22 10.25 5.22 8.99
N GLY A 23 10.65 5.28 10.27
CA GLY A 23 11.02 6.53 10.93
C GLY A 23 12.26 7.19 10.33
N PHE A 24 13.30 6.38 10.04
CA PHE A 24 14.49 6.84 9.33
C PHE A 24 14.16 7.38 7.95
N ALA A 25 13.25 6.74 7.21
CA ALA A 25 12.85 7.17 5.88
C ALA A 25 12.15 8.54 5.90
N ILE A 26 11.21 8.75 6.83
CA ILE A 26 10.56 10.05 7.05
C ILE A 26 11.61 11.12 7.38
N TRP A 27 12.54 10.83 8.29
CA TRP A 27 13.61 11.76 8.64
C TRP A 27 14.52 12.05 7.44
N ALA A 28 14.93 11.02 6.70
CA ALA A 28 15.85 11.14 5.59
C ALA A 28 15.28 12.02 4.47
N GLU A 29 13.98 11.94 4.19
CA GLU A 29 13.29 12.78 3.21
C GLU A 29 13.43 14.29 3.52
N THR A 30 13.59 14.67 4.80
CA THR A 30 13.82 16.08 5.19
C THR A 30 15.25 16.57 4.89
N THR A 31 16.18 15.68 4.54
CA THR A 31 17.58 16.01 4.29
C THR A 31 17.84 16.39 2.82
N LYS A 32 18.94 17.12 2.54
CA LYS A 32 19.31 17.56 1.17
C LYS A 32 19.59 16.41 0.18
N ILE A 33 19.94 15.24 0.69
CA ILE A 33 20.23 14.06 -0.13
C ILE A 33 18.97 13.20 -0.22
N GLY A 34 18.33 12.96 0.92
CA GLY A 34 17.14 12.13 0.99
C GLY A 34 15.95 12.75 0.28
N ASN A 35 15.78 14.08 0.23
CA ASN A 35 14.69 14.72 -0.51
C ASN A 35 14.67 14.46 -2.04
N LYS A 36 15.73 13.84 -2.59
CA LYS A 36 15.76 13.38 -3.99
C LYS A 36 14.97 12.09 -4.18
N LEU A 37 14.76 11.33 -3.10
CA LEU A 37 13.98 10.11 -3.03
C LEU A 37 12.79 10.36 -2.09
N SER A 38 11.62 9.81 -2.39
CA SER A 38 10.52 9.90 -1.41
C SER A 38 10.84 9.02 -0.19
N ALA A 39 10.26 9.35 0.98
CA ALA A 39 10.37 8.49 2.17
C ALA A 39 9.93 7.05 1.86
N VAL A 40 8.92 6.89 1.01
CA VAL A 40 8.45 5.58 0.54
C VAL A 40 9.56 4.77 -0.12
N VAL A 41 10.32 5.37 -1.05
CA VAL A 41 11.42 4.70 -1.75
C VAL A 41 12.53 4.33 -0.75
N ILE A 42 12.84 5.21 0.20
CA ILE A 42 13.87 4.96 1.21
C ILE A 42 13.45 3.79 2.13
N ALA A 43 12.18 3.72 2.53
CA ALA A 43 11.66 2.63 3.36
C ALA A 43 11.75 1.27 2.66
N ILE A 44 11.26 1.19 1.42
CA ILE A 44 11.31 -0.03 0.59
C ILE A 44 12.77 -0.46 0.37
N LEU A 45 13.64 0.46 -0.04
CA LEU A 45 15.07 0.16 -0.24
C LEU A 45 15.75 -0.30 1.04
N GLY A 46 15.42 0.31 2.17
CA GLY A 46 16.01 -0.01 3.46
C GLY A 46 15.79 -1.47 3.83
N THR A 47 14.54 -1.93 3.86
CA THR A 47 14.24 -3.34 4.18
C THR A 47 14.64 -4.30 3.07
N PHE A 48 14.55 -3.90 1.80
CA PHE A 48 15.05 -4.71 0.68
C PHE A 48 16.54 -5.01 0.81
N LEU A 49 17.35 -4.03 1.18
CA LEU A 49 18.78 -4.23 1.46
C LEU A 49 18.99 -5.13 2.68
N LEU A 50 18.25 -4.92 3.77
CA LEU A 50 18.36 -5.76 4.96
C LEU A 50 17.99 -7.23 4.69
N SER A 51 16.97 -7.47 3.86
CA SER A 51 16.51 -8.79 3.47
C SER A 51 17.56 -9.50 2.58
N ASN A 52 18.09 -8.79 1.58
CA ASN A 52 19.15 -9.32 0.71
C ASN A 52 20.48 -9.59 1.45
N LEU A 53 20.79 -8.80 2.48
CA LEU A 53 21.94 -9.02 3.36
C LEU A 53 21.70 -10.13 4.41
N SER A 54 20.55 -10.82 4.35
CA SER A 54 20.14 -11.85 5.32
C SER A 54 20.10 -11.34 6.77
N ILE A 55 19.84 -10.05 6.97
CA ILE A 55 19.68 -9.46 8.31
C ILE A 55 18.26 -9.74 8.83
N ILE A 56 17.25 -9.51 7.98
CA ILE A 56 15.85 -9.84 8.24
C ILE A 56 15.39 -10.97 7.31
N PRO A 57 14.36 -11.75 7.69
CA PRO A 57 13.81 -12.81 6.86
C PRO A 57 12.90 -12.25 5.78
N VAL A 58 12.78 -12.99 4.66
CA VAL A 58 11.89 -12.72 3.51
C VAL A 58 10.41 -13.05 3.79
N SER A 59 10.13 -13.70 4.92
CA SER A 59 8.77 -14.01 5.35
C SER A 59 8.68 -14.05 6.88
N SER A 60 7.61 -13.48 7.41
CA SER A 60 7.29 -13.51 8.84
C SER A 60 5.82 -13.17 9.06
N PRO A 61 5.17 -13.76 10.08
CA PRO A 61 3.83 -13.35 10.51
C PRO A 61 3.70 -11.86 10.84
N VAL A 62 4.81 -11.17 11.17
CA VAL A 62 4.80 -9.71 11.39
C VAL A 62 4.42 -8.98 10.11
N TYR A 63 4.93 -9.40 8.95
CA TYR A 63 4.63 -8.76 7.67
C TYR A 63 3.17 -9.01 7.28
N ASP A 64 2.65 -10.22 7.51
CA ASP A 64 1.23 -10.55 7.31
C ASP A 64 0.31 -9.72 8.22
N ALA A 65 0.73 -9.45 9.46
CA ALA A 65 -0.01 -8.61 10.39
C ALA A 65 -0.07 -7.15 9.93
N VAL A 66 0.97 -6.64 9.27
CA VAL A 66 0.95 -5.29 8.67
C VAL A 66 -0.16 -5.20 7.62
N TRP A 67 -0.25 -6.17 6.71
CA TRP A 67 -1.31 -6.25 5.71
C TRP A 67 -2.71 -6.43 6.31
N SER A 68 -2.81 -7.27 7.35
CA SER A 68 -4.10 -7.67 7.92
C SER A 68 -4.69 -6.65 8.88
N TYR A 69 -3.87 -5.83 9.53
CA TYR A 69 -4.31 -4.91 10.58
C TYR A 69 -3.91 -3.46 10.33
N LEU A 70 -2.64 -3.19 10.00
CA LEU A 70 -2.14 -1.82 9.89
C LEU A 70 -2.66 -1.13 8.63
N VAL A 71 -2.68 -1.83 7.49
CA VAL A 71 -3.21 -1.27 6.23
C VAL A 71 -4.70 -0.95 6.35
N PRO A 72 -5.60 -1.88 6.78
CA PRO A 72 -7.01 -1.55 6.99
C PRO A 72 -7.23 -0.41 7.98
N LEU A 73 -6.41 -0.33 9.04
CA LEU A 73 -6.49 0.74 10.04
C LEU A 73 -6.06 2.10 9.49
N ALA A 74 -5.05 2.14 8.62
CA ALA A 74 -4.58 3.37 7.99
C ALA A 74 -5.64 4.00 7.07
N ILE A 75 -6.51 3.19 6.45
CA ILE A 75 -7.53 3.67 5.51
C ILE A 75 -8.49 4.68 6.17
N PRO A 76 -9.21 4.38 7.27
CA PRO A 76 -10.06 5.39 7.89
C PRO A 76 -9.29 6.58 8.44
N LEU A 77 -8.10 6.35 9.01
CA LEU A 77 -7.23 7.40 9.55
C LEU A 77 -6.87 8.46 8.49
N LEU A 78 -6.61 8.02 7.25
CA LEU A 78 -6.29 8.89 6.12
C LEU A 78 -7.55 9.50 5.47
N LEU A 79 -8.71 8.86 5.63
CA LEU A 79 -9.96 9.24 4.96
C LEU A 79 -10.93 10.03 5.84
N PHE A 80 -10.63 10.34 7.10
CA PHE A 80 -11.51 11.14 7.95
C PHE A 80 -11.82 12.54 7.37
N LYS A 81 -10.91 13.10 6.57
CA LYS A 81 -11.10 14.39 5.87
C LYS A 81 -11.61 14.22 4.43
N ALA A 82 -12.00 13.01 4.03
CA ALA A 82 -12.47 12.72 2.68
C ALA A 82 -13.82 13.39 2.40
N ASN A 83 -14.02 13.82 1.16
CA ASN A 83 -15.26 14.45 0.72
C ASN A 83 -15.78 13.77 -0.55
N ILE A 84 -16.91 13.08 -0.46
CA ILE A 84 -17.46 12.31 -1.58
C ILE A 84 -17.79 13.17 -2.80
N ARG A 85 -18.24 14.41 -2.61
CA ARG A 85 -18.54 15.32 -3.74
C ARG A 85 -17.28 15.68 -4.50
N ARG A 86 -16.19 15.93 -3.77
CA ARG A 86 -14.87 16.18 -4.34
C ARG A 86 -14.33 14.93 -5.04
N ILE A 87 -14.42 13.77 -4.38
CA ILE A 87 -13.99 12.48 -4.95
C ILE A 87 -14.70 12.22 -6.27
N ILE A 88 -16.02 12.33 -6.34
CA ILE A 88 -16.77 12.07 -7.60
C ILE A 88 -16.36 13.06 -8.70
N LYS A 89 -16.14 14.33 -8.36
CA LYS A 89 -15.73 15.36 -9.32
C LYS A 89 -14.29 15.14 -9.84
N GLU A 90 -13.39 14.68 -8.97
CA GLU A 90 -11.95 14.55 -9.26
C GLU A 90 -11.54 13.13 -9.70
N ALA A 91 -12.37 12.11 -9.46
CA ALA A 91 -12.06 10.72 -9.79
C ALA A 91 -12.05 10.43 -11.30
N GLY A 92 -12.75 11.23 -12.12
CA GLY A 92 -12.87 10.99 -13.56
C GLY A 92 -11.53 10.81 -14.28
N PRO A 93 -10.61 11.80 -14.22
CA PRO A 93 -9.28 11.67 -14.83
C PRO A 93 -8.47 10.49 -14.28
N THR A 94 -8.52 10.25 -12.96
CA THR A 94 -7.81 9.12 -12.32
C THR A 94 -8.36 7.78 -12.78
N LEU A 95 -9.68 7.66 -12.95
CA LEU A 95 -10.33 6.45 -13.44
C LEU A 95 -9.95 6.16 -14.90
N ILE A 96 -9.86 7.21 -15.73
CA ILE A 96 -9.38 7.09 -17.12
C ILE A 96 -7.92 6.62 -17.13
N ALA A 97 -7.06 7.21 -16.30
CA ALA A 97 -5.66 6.79 -16.18
C ALA A 97 -5.55 5.32 -15.72
N PHE A 98 -6.37 4.90 -14.74
CA PHE A 98 -6.46 3.52 -14.30
C PHE A 98 -6.91 2.59 -15.43
N PHE A 99 -7.91 2.98 -16.22
CA PHE A 99 -8.39 2.19 -17.34
C PHE A 99 -7.31 1.94 -18.39
N PHE A 100 -6.56 2.99 -18.79
CA PHE A 100 -5.43 2.84 -19.71
C PHE A 100 -4.27 2.05 -19.08
N GLY A 101 -4.01 2.21 -17.78
CA GLY A 101 -3.05 1.39 -17.04
C GLY A 101 -3.44 -0.11 -17.03
N GLY A 102 -4.73 -0.40 -16.87
CA GLY A 102 -5.29 -1.76 -16.97
C GLY A 102 -5.11 -2.34 -18.38
N ILE A 103 -5.42 -1.58 -19.43
CA ILE A 103 -5.16 -2.00 -20.81
C ILE A 103 -3.66 -2.28 -21.01
N GLY A 104 -2.80 -1.39 -20.54
CA GLY A 104 -1.34 -1.57 -20.60
C GLY A 104 -0.88 -2.85 -19.90
N THR A 105 -1.47 -3.17 -18.74
CA THR A 105 -1.18 -4.39 -17.98
C THR A 105 -1.60 -5.65 -18.76
N VAL A 106 -2.79 -5.63 -19.37
CA VAL A 106 -3.27 -6.74 -20.22
C VAL A 106 -2.37 -6.94 -21.43
N VAL A 107 -2.07 -5.86 -22.18
CA VAL A 107 -1.20 -5.92 -23.36
C VAL A 107 0.21 -6.38 -22.98
N GLY A 108 0.78 -5.82 -21.90
CA GLY A 108 2.09 -6.21 -21.39
C GLY A 108 2.14 -7.68 -20.99
N THR A 109 1.09 -8.20 -20.34
CA THR A 109 0.97 -9.62 -19.99
C THR A 109 0.96 -10.49 -21.25
N ILE A 110 0.14 -10.15 -22.25
CA ILE A 110 0.06 -10.91 -23.50
C ILE A 110 1.44 -10.95 -24.18
N ILE A 111 2.13 -9.81 -24.25
CA ILE A 111 3.49 -9.75 -24.83
C ILE A 111 4.45 -10.63 -24.03
N ALA A 112 4.49 -10.49 -22.70
CA ALA A 112 5.39 -11.26 -21.83
C ALA A 112 5.15 -12.77 -21.93
N TYR A 113 3.89 -13.21 -21.95
CA TYR A 113 3.51 -14.62 -22.10
C TYR A 113 3.99 -15.21 -23.44
N ASN A 114 3.94 -14.44 -24.53
CA ASN A 114 4.41 -14.92 -25.83
C ASN A 114 5.95 -14.95 -25.94
N LEU A 115 6.66 -14.16 -25.12
CA LEU A 115 8.12 -14.09 -25.12
C LEU A 115 8.76 -15.13 -24.19
N ILE A 116 8.08 -15.50 -23.10
CA ILE A 116 8.62 -16.36 -22.05
C ILE A 116 7.85 -17.68 -22.02
N PRO A 117 8.50 -18.82 -22.31
CA PRO A 117 7.84 -20.12 -22.26
C PRO A 117 7.61 -20.55 -20.79
N LEU A 118 6.40 -20.34 -20.29
CA LEU A 118 6.00 -20.64 -18.91
C LEU A 118 5.45 -22.08 -18.72
N GLY A 119 5.51 -22.92 -19.76
CA GLY A 119 4.97 -24.29 -19.75
C GLY A 119 3.48 -24.36 -20.10
N GLU A 120 2.91 -25.57 -20.03
CA GLU A 120 1.54 -25.86 -20.51
C GLU A 120 0.47 -25.03 -19.79
N GLU A 121 0.62 -24.83 -18.48
CA GLU A 121 -0.31 -24.05 -17.64
C GLU A 121 0.10 -22.57 -17.54
N GLY A 122 1.10 -22.14 -18.32
CA GLY A 122 1.70 -20.80 -18.23
C GLY A 122 0.72 -19.66 -18.52
N TRP A 123 -0.30 -19.90 -19.34
CA TRP A 123 -1.34 -18.91 -19.63
C TRP A 123 -2.21 -18.62 -18.40
N LYS A 124 -2.39 -19.60 -17.51
CA LYS A 124 -3.11 -19.39 -16.24
C LYS A 124 -2.31 -18.51 -15.31
N LEU A 125 -1.01 -18.77 -15.16
CA LEU A 125 -0.10 -17.90 -14.41
C LEU A 125 -0.10 -16.47 -14.96
N ALA A 126 0.00 -16.32 -16.27
CA ALA A 126 -0.05 -15.00 -16.91
C ALA A 126 -1.36 -14.26 -16.59
N GLY A 127 -2.50 -14.95 -16.65
CA GLY A 127 -3.80 -14.39 -16.24
C GLY A 127 -3.86 -14.00 -14.77
N ILE A 128 -3.30 -14.83 -13.88
CA ILE A 128 -3.22 -14.55 -12.44
C ILE A 128 -2.37 -13.30 -12.19
N PHE A 129 -1.17 -13.22 -12.77
CA PHE A 129 -0.32 -12.03 -12.63
C PHE A 129 -1.00 -10.78 -13.20
N CYS A 130 -1.60 -10.86 -14.39
CA CYS A 130 -2.35 -9.73 -14.96
C CYS A 130 -3.43 -9.22 -14.00
N SER A 131 -4.19 -10.13 -13.38
CA SER A 131 -5.23 -9.78 -12.42
C SER A 131 -4.64 -9.14 -11.16
N THR A 132 -3.50 -9.66 -10.70
CA THR A 132 -2.78 -9.19 -9.50
C THR A 132 -2.26 -7.77 -9.68
N TYR A 133 -1.68 -7.42 -10.82
CA TYR A 133 -1.21 -6.04 -11.05
C TYR A 133 -2.35 -5.04 -11.34
N ILE A 134 -3.59 -5.51 -11.52
CA ILE A 134 -4.78 -4.65 -11.58
C ILE A 134 -5.43 -4.45 -10.20
N GLY A 135 -5.44 -5.46 -9.31
CA GLY A 135 -6.18 -5.41 -8.04
C GLY A 135 -5.55 -6.14 -6.84
N GLY A 136 -4.26 -6.41 -6.88
CA GLY A 136 -3.44 -6.93 -5.77
C GLY A 136 -3.62 -8.42 -5.46
N SER A 137 -3.15 -8.84 -4.28
CA SER A 137 -3.12 -10.24 -3.85
C SER A 137 -4.50 -10.90 -3.75
N MET A 138 -5.56 -10.13 -3.51
CA MET A 138 -6.93 -10.68 -3.54
C MET A 138 -7.35 -11.11 -4.95
N ASN A 139 -6.94 -10.33 -5.97
CA ASN A 139 -7.16 -10.70 -7.36
C ASN A 139 -6.29 -11.90 -7.78
N TYR A 140 -5.09 -12.05 -7.21
CA TYR A 140 -4.27 -13.25 -7.40
C TYR A 140 -5.06 -14.51 -7.02
N VAL A 141 -5.60 -14.52 -5.80
CA VAL A 141 -6.36 -15.66 -5.27
C VAL A 141 -7.64 -15.88 -6.09
N ALA A 142 -8.41 -14.83 -6.38
CA ALA A 142 -9.64 -14.94 -7.16
C ALA A 142 -9.40 -15.46 -8.59
N ALA A 143 -8.34 -14.97 -9.25
CA ALA A 143 -7.98 -15.42 -10.59
C ALA A 143 -7.45 -16.85 -10.59
N SER A 144 -6.70 -17.25 -9.55
CA SER A 144 -6.19 -18.63 -9.43
C SER A 144 -7.31 -19.65 -9.34
N GLU A 145 -8.37 -19.32 -8.58
CA GLU A 145 -9.58 -20.13 -8.46
C GLU A 145 -10.36 -20.15 -9.78
N ALA A 146 -10.58 -18.98 -10.39
CA ALA A 146 -11.33 -18.87 -11.64
C ALA A 146 -10.67 -19.62 -12.81
N LEU A 147 -9.34 -19.64 -12.86
CA LEU A 147 -8.57 -20.35 -13.87
C LEU A 147 -8.29 -21.81 -13.50
N GLN A 148 -8.75 -22.26 -12.32
CA GLN A 148 -8.58 -23.63 -11.83
C GLN A 148 -7.10 -24.07 -11.85
N LEU A 149 -6.21 -23.17 -11.43
CA LEU A 149 -4.80 -23.51 -11.26
C LEU A 149 -4.62 -24.07 -9.84
N HIS A 150 -4.62 -25.40 -9.71
CA HIS A 150 -4.56 -26.07 -8.41
C HIS A 150 -3.14 -26.56 -8.03
N SER A 151 -2.13 -26.28 -8.87
CA SER A 151 -0.74 -26.63 -8.56
C SER A 151 -0.21 -25.75 -7.43
N GLY A 152 -0.14 -26.30 -6.22
CA GLY A 152 0.37 -25.60 -5.05
C GLY A 152 1.82 -25.14 -5.21
N GLU A 153 2.65 -25.91 -5.90
CA GLU A 153 4.05 -25.54 -6.20
C GLU A 153 4.12 -24.36 -7.17
N LEU A 154 3.32 -24.38 -8.24
CA LEU A 154 3.29 -23.32 -9.24
C LEU A 154 2.73 -22.00 -8.66
N LEU A 155 1.71 -22.10 -7.81
CA LEU A 155 1.15 -20.96 -7.08
C LEU A 155 2.15 -20.40 -6.06
N ALA A 156 2.84 -21.26 -5.28
CA ALA A 156 3.83 -20.81 -4.32
C ALA A 156 5.03 -20.12 -5.00
N ALA A 157 5.54 -20.72 -6.09
CA ALA A 157 6.58 -20.11 -6.91
C ALA A 157 6.10 -18.79 -7.53
N GLY A 158 4.84 -18.74 -7.98
CA GLY A 158 4.22 -17.53 -8.52
C GLY A 158 4.12 -16.41 -7.49
N VAL A 159 3.66 -16.70 -6.27
CA VAL A 159 3.59 -15.71 -5.17
C VAL A 159 5.00 -15.21 -4.80
N ALA A 160 5.99 -16.10 -4.75
CA ALA A 160 7.37 -15.71 -4.48
C ALA A 160 7.93 -14.77 -5.56
N ALA A 161 7.67 -15.08 -6.83
CA ALA A 161 8.04 -14.22 -7.96
C ALA A 161 7.28 -12.88 -7.91
N ASP A 162 5.99 -12.91 -7.60
CA ASP A 162 5.15 -11.71 -7.51
C ASP A 162 5.64 -10.75 -6.44
N ASN A 163 5.95 -11.22 -5.23
CA ASN A 163 6.44 -10.36 -4.14
C ASN A 163 7.77 -9.67 -4.50
N LEU A 164 8.69 -10.39 -5.16
CA LEU A 164 9.96 -9.83 -5.62
C LEU A 164 9.73 -8.75 -6.69
N VAL A 165 8.91 -9.06 -7.70
CA VAL A 165 8.62 -8.12 -8.80
C VAL A 165 7.81 -6.92 -8.30
N MET A 166 6.86 -7.12 -7.38
CA MET A 166 6.08 -6.07 -6.74
C MET A 166 6.98 -5.03 -6.06
N THR A 167 8.00 -5.50 -5.34
CA THR A 167 8.99 -4.62 -4.69
C THR A 167 9.72 -3.76 -5.71
N LEU A 168 10.25 -4.38 -6.77
CA LEU A 168 10.96 -3.67 -7.84
C LEU A 168 10.03 -2.73 -8.62
N TYR A 169 8.80 -3.15 -8.87
CA TYR A 169 7.76 -2.39 -9.54
C TYR A 169 7.39 -1.13 -8.76
N PHE A 170 7.07 -1.25 -7.46
CA PHE A 170 6.76 -0.10 -6.62
C PHE A 170 7.95 0.85 -6.49
N LEU A 171 9.16 0.32 -6.34
CA LEU A 171 10.37 1.13 -6.32
C LEU A 171 10.52 1.94 -7.60
N LEU A 172 10.36 1.31 -8.78
CA LEU A 172 10.40 2.01 -10.06
C LEU A 172 9.30 3.08 -10.14
N LEU A 173 8.06 2.73 -9.82
CA LEU A 173 6.92 3.67 -9.86
C LEU A 173 7.14 4.89 -8.97
N PHE A 174 7.56 4.68 -7.73
CA PHE A 174 7.77 5.77 -6.77
C PHE A 174 9.04 6.58 -7.06
N MET A 175 9.98 6.05 -7.85
CA MET A 175 11.12 6.81 -8.36
C MET A 175 10.79 7.65 -9.60
N LEU A 176 9.76 7.30 -10.39
CA LEU A 176 9.39 8.03 -11.61
C LEU A 176 9.22 9.55 -11.37
N PRO A 177 8.51 10.02 -10.32
CA PRO A 177 8.35 11.45 -10.06
C PRO A 177 9.67 12.17 -9.76
N SER A 178 10.72 11.46 -9.32
CA SER A 178 12.04 12.03 -9.05
C SER A 178 12.91 12.19 -10.30
N ILE A 179 12.49 11.67 -11.46
CA ILE A 179 13.26 11.74 -12.71
C ILE A 179 13.07 13.11 -13.38
N LYS A 180 14.15 13.90 -13.44
CA LYS A 180 14.14 15.29 -13.99
C LYS A 180 13.52 15.43 -15.38
N ILE A 181 13.72 14.46 -16.26
CA ILE A 181 13.16 14.47 -17.63
C ILE A 181 11.64 14.37 -17.58
N LEU A 182 11.11 13.50 -16.71
CA LEU A 182 9.67 13.34 -16.53
C LEU A 182 9.06 14.57 -15.85
N GLN A 183 9.71 15.13 -14.82
CA GLN A 183 9.27 16.39 -14.19
C GLN A 183 9.17 17.55 -15.19
N LYS A 184 10.09 17.63 -16.16
CA LYS A 184 10.09 18.67 -17.19
C LYS A 184 8.93 18.51 -18.18
N ASN A 185 8.62 17.28 -18.57
CA ASN A 185 7.64 16.97 -19.62
C ASN A 185 6.22 16.79 -19.08
N TYR A 186 6.09 16.36 -17.84
CA TYR A 186 4.84 16.14 -17.14
C TYR A 186 4.83 17.05 -15.91
N LYS A 187 4.44 18.31 -16.12
CA LYS A 187 4.22 19.25 -15.01
C LYS A 187 3.13 18.68 -14.11
N THR A 188 3.52 18.17 -12.96
CA THR A 188 2.62 17.74 -11.91
C THR A 188 1.90 18.97 -11.35
N HIS A 189 0.63 19.18 -11.72
CA HIS A 189 -0.28 20.05 -10.94
C HIS A 189 -0.45 19.54 -9.48
N HIS A 190 0.08 18.35 -9.19
CA HIS A 190 0.31 17.79 -7.87
C HIS A 190 1.48 18.44 -7.09
N GLU A 191 2.23 19.43 -7.59
CA GLU A 191 3.15 20.17 -6.70
C GLU A 191 2.41 21.04 -5.67
N GLU A 192 1.10 21.31 -5.84
CA GLU A 192 0.23 21.90 -4.81
C GLU A 192 -0.58 20.86 -4.00
N ASN A 193 -0.78 19.64 -4.52
CA ASN A 193 -1.66 18.61 -3.89
C ASN A 193 -0.97 17.28 -3.49
N ALA A 194 0.20 16.95 -4.04
CA ALA A 194 1.10 15.90 -3.56
C ALA A 194 2.13 16.49 -2.59
N SER A 195 2.27 17.81 -2.59
CA SER A 195 2.08 18.58 -1.36
C SER A 195 0.95 17.94 -0.54
N ASN A 196 -0.34 18.21 -0.60
CA ASN A 196 -1.28 17.64 0.43
C ASN A 196 -1.23 16.12 0.83
N ALA A 197 -0.59 15.20 0.09
CA ALA A 197 -0.20 13.85 0.58
C ALA A 197 1.21 13.75 1.23
N ALA A 198 2.19 14.59 0.86
CA ALA A 198 3.53 14.72 1.49
C ALA A 198 3.77 16.09 2.21
N ASP A 199 3.19 17.20 1.77
CA ASP A 199 2.55 18.32 2.54
C ASP A 199 1.39 17.88 3.46
N LEU A 200 1.49 16.69 4.05
CA LEU A 200 1.53 16.63 5.51
C LEU A 200 2.86 17.17 6.06
N LYS A 201 3.62 17.99 5.32
CA LYS A 201 4.17 19.25 5.84
C LYS A 201 3.21 19.67 6.90
N ILE A 202 3.70 19.50 8.12
CA ILE A 202 3.17 20.02 9.34
C ILE A 202 2.66 21.40 8.95
N GLU A 203 1.36 21.52 8.67
CA GLU A 203 0.70 22.79 8.81
C GLU A 203 1.05 23.10 10.26
N ASN A 204 1.95 24.05 10.45
CA ASN A 204 2.07 24.80 11.68
C ASN A 204 0.78 25.63 11.83
N ASN A 205 -0.39 25.01 11.62
CA ASN A 205 -1.60 25.42 12.26
C ASN A 205 -1.35 25.14 13.74
N GLU A 206 -1.51 26.19 14.54
CA GLU A 206 -1.13 26.34 15.94
C GLU A 206 -1.77 25.31 16.91
N ASP A 207 -2.35 24.23 16.40
CA ASP A 207 -3.11 23.25 17.16
C ASP A 207 -2.55 21.84 16.90
N ASN A 208 -1.45 21.53 17.58
CA ASN A 208 -0.89 20.18 17.60
C ASN A 208 -1.97 19.20 18.07
N PRO A 209 -2.23 18.09 17.35
CA PRO A 209 -3.23 17.11 17.76
C PRO A 209 -2.93 16.63 19.18
N SER A 210 -3.95 16.71 20.05
CA SER A 210 -3.80 16.20 21.40
C SER A 210 -3.70 14.67 21.39
N LEU A 211 -3.15 14.08 22.46
CA LEU A 211 -3.14 12.62 22.62
C LEU A 211 -4.56 12.04 22.54
N LEU A 212 -5.57 12.79 23.01
CA LEU A 212 -6.96 12.39 22.95
C LEU A 212 -7.48 12.34 21.50
N ASP A 213 -7.09 13.27 20.64
CA ASP A 213 -7.52 13.29 19.24
C ASP A 213 -6.95 12.08 18.48
N MET A 214 -5.67 11.77 18.72
CA MET A 214 -5.01 10.58 18.20
C MET A 214 -5.69 9.29 18.68
N ALA A 215 -5.96 9.18 19.99
CA ALA A 215 -6.63 8.02 20.56
C ALA A 215 -8.05 7.83 20.01
N LYS A 216 -8.81 8.92 19.84
CA LYS A 216 -10.13 8.90 19.19
C LYS A 216 -10.02 8.42 17.74
N GLY A 217 -9.05 8.96 16.99
CA GLY A 217 -8.82 8.55 15.61
C GLY A 217 -8.55 7.06 15.48
N ILE A 218 -7.62 6.51 16.27
CA ILE A 218 -7.33 5.07 16.29
C ILE A 218 -8.58 4.26 16.67
N SER A 219 -9.28 4.68 17.73
CA SER A 219 -10.44 3.95 18.25
C SER A 219 -11.57 3.88 17.22
N ILE A 220 -11.89 5.00 16.58
CA ILE A 220 -12.92 5.05 15.53
C ILE A 220 -12.51 4.19 14.34
N SER A 221 -11.24 4.28 13.90
CA SER A 221 -10.75 3.47 12.79
C SER A 221 -10.82 1.96 13.09
N LEU A 222 -10.47 1.53 14.30
CA LEU A 222 -10.61 0.14 14.73
C LEU A 222 -12.07 -0.34 14.73
N ILE A 223 -12.99 0.50 15.21
CA ILE A 223 -14.44 0.20 15.18
C ILE A 223 -14.91 0.04 13.73
N LEU A 224 -14.49 0.94 12.83
CA LEU A 224 -14.84 0.87 11.41
C LEU A 224 -14.27 -0.39 10.75
N CYS A 225 -13.03 -0.77 11.07
CA CYS A 225 -12.46 -2.03 10.61
C CYS A 225 -13.27 -3.23 11.11
N ALA A 226 -13.59 -3.29 12.41
CA ALA A 226 -14.37 -4.38 12.99
C ALA A 226 -15.73 -4.52 12.30
N VAL A 227 -16.47 -3.41 12.14
CA VAL A 227 -17.76 -3.39 11.42
C VAL A 227 -17.58 -3.84 9.97
N GLY A 228 -16.53 -3.38 9.29
CA GLY A 228 -16.27 -3.74 7.89
C GLY A 228 -15.98 -5.21 7.68
N TYR A 229 -15.20 -5.83 8.56
CA TYR A 229 -14.91 -7.28 8.50
C TYR A 229 -16.12 -8.14 8.88
N GLU A 230 -16.92 -7.73 9.87
CA GLU A 230 -18.18 -8.39 10.20
C GLU A 230 -19.17 -8.35 9.03
N LEU A 231 -19.33 -7.18 8.39
CA LEU A 231 -20.16 -7.03 7.19
C LEU A 231 -19.64 -7.86 6.02
N GLN A 232 -18.32 -8.00 5.84
CA GLN A 232 -17.75 -8.92 4.86
C GLN A 232 -18.20 -10.36 5.14
N GLY A 233 -18.16 -10.80 6.40
CA GLY A 233 -18.62 -12.12 6.81
C GLY A 233 -20.08 -12.38 6.44
N ILE A 234 -20.95 -11.37 6.60
CA ILE A 234 -22.36 -11.43 6.24
C ILE A 234 -22.56 -11.47 4.72
N ILE A 235 -21.81 -10.66 3.96
CA ILE A 235 -21.90 -10.58 2.49
C ILE A 235 -21.32 -11.84 1.82
N GLY A 236 -20.34 -12.49 2.45
CA GLY A 236 -19.72 -13.71 1.94
C GLY A 236 -18.71 -13.49 0.81
N VAL A 237 -18.37 -12.24 0.48
CA VAL A 237 -17.40 -11.91 -0.58
C VAL A 237 -16.04 -11.64 0.06
N LYS A 238 -15.09 -12.56 -0.09
CA LYS A 238 -13.73 -12.41 0.44
C LYS A 238 -13.06 -11.16 -0.15
N GLY A 239 -12.45 -10.34 0.70
CA GLY A 239 -11.71 -9.14 0.30
C GLY A 239 -12.57 -7.87 0.19
N SER A 240 -13.89 -7.96 0.34
CA SER A 240 -14.75 -6.78 0.29
C SER A 240 -14.62 -5.87 1.51
N ALA A 241 -13.98 -6.32 2.60
CA ALA A 241 -13.82 -5.53 3.82
C ALA A 241 -13.17 -4.16 3.57
N ILE A 242 -12.08 -4.10 2.80
CA ILE A 242 -11.39 -2.84 2.50
C ILE A 242 -12.34 -1.86 1.79
N LEU A 243 -13.11 -2.34 0.82
CA LEU A 243 -14.08 -1.53 0.08
C LEU A 243 -15.22 -1.06 1.00
N ILE A 244 -15.72 -1.95 1.88
CA ILE A 244 -16.77 -1.62 2.85
C ILE A 244 -16.28 -0.58 3.85
N ILE A 245 -15.09 -0.77 4.43
CA ILE A 245 -14.45 0.16 5.37
C ILE A 245 -14.31 1.54 4.71
N THR A 246 -13.79 1.57 3.48
CA THR A 246 -13.62 2.79 2.68
C THR A 246 -14.96 3.48 2.43
N ALA A 247 -15.99 2.72 2.03
CA ALA A 247 -17.32 3.27 1.80
C ALA A 247 -17.90 3.88 3.09
N ILE A 248 -17.82 3.17 4.21
CA ILE A 248 -18.34 3.64 5.50
C ILE A 248 -17.62 4.93 5.92
N VAL A 249 -16.28 4.96 5.92
CA VAL A 249 -15.55 6.16 6.37
C VAL A 249 -15.80 7.36 5.47
N VAL A 250 -15.81 7.16 4.15
CA VAL A 250 -16.07 8.26 3.20
C VAL A 250 -17.50 8.76 3.33
N SER A 251 -18.48 7.88 3.53
CA SER A 251 -19.87 8.26 3.82
C SER A 251 -19.97 9.04 5.12
N LEU A 252 -19.34 8.58 6.21
CA LEU A 252 -19.35 9.27 7.50
C LEU A 252 -18.66 10.64 7.42
N ALA A 253 -17.49 10.72 6.78
CA ALA A 253 -16.77 11.97 6.57
C ALA A 253 -17.59 12.99 5.75
N SER A 254 -18.39 12.48 4.79
CA SER A 254 -19.21 13.33 3.93
C SER A 254 -20.52 13.78 4.59
N LEU A 255 -21.14 12.92 5.40
CA LEU A 255 -22.40 13.20 6.09
C LEU A 255 -22.20 14.01 7.39
N PHE A 256 -21.08 13.79 8.07
CA PHE A 256 -20.73 14.42 9.35
C PHE A 256 -19.35 15.12 9.29
N PRO A 257 -19.13 16.07 8.37
CA PRO A 257 -17.81 16.65 8.13
C PRO A 257 -17.24 17.40 9.35
N LYS A 258 -18.10 17.98 10.19
CA LYS A 258 -17.67 18.67 11.43
C LYS A 258 -17.23 17.71 12.54
N SER A 259 -17.78 16.48 12.58
CA SER A 259 -17.45 15.52 13.65
C SER A 259 -16.31 14.60 13.26
N VAL A 260 -16.27 14.16 12.01
CA VAL A 260 -15.27 13.22 11.49
C VAL A 260 -14.09 13.98 10.86
N GLY A 261 -14.34 15.05 10.11
CA GLY A 261 -13.30 15.85 9.47
C GLY A 261 -12.46 16.69 10.43
N GLU A 262 -12.95 16.94 11.65
CA GLU A 262 -12.21 17.62 12.71
C GLU A 262 -11.35 16.67 13.57
N ILE A 263 -11.36 15.36 13.30
CA ILE A 263 -10.46 14.42 14.00
C ILE A 263 -9.01 14.73 13.59
N LYS A 264 -8.28 15.40 14.49
CA LYS A 264 -6.89 15.81 14.27
C LYS A 264 -5.94 14.64 14.51
N GLY A 265 -4.85 14.58 13.75
CA GLY A 265 -3.75 13.64 13.95
C GLY A 265 -3.96 12.24 13.37
N GLY A 266 -5.15 11.92 12.85
CA GLY A 266 -5.39 10.65 12.16
C GLY A 266 -4.50 10.49 10.93
N ASP A 267 -4.34 11.55 10.16
CA ASP A 267 -3.42 11.65 9.02
C ASP A 267 -1.95 11.36 9.38
N LYS A 268 -1.47 11.91 10.49
CA LYS A 268 -0.09 11.66 10.97
C LYS A 268 0.14 10.19 11.30
N ILE A 269 -0.81 9.57 12.01
CA ILE A 269 -0.72 8.15 12.39
C ILE A 269 -0.87 7.27 11.15
N GLY A 270 -1.86 7.55 10.31
CA GLY A 270 -2.09 6.83 9.06
C GLY A 270 -0.85 6.83 8.17
N THR A 271 -0.19 7.98 8.01
CA THR A 271 1.05 8.09 7.24
C THR A 271 2.20 7.28 7.86
N LEU A 272 2.35 7.28 9.19
CA LEU A 272 3.34 6.41 9.86
C LEU A 272 3.06 4.93 9.60
N LEU A 273 1.81 4.48 9.73
CA LEU A 273 1.42 3.11 9.43
C LEU A 273 1.68 2.74 7.97
N MET A 274 1.45 3.67 7.04
CA MET A 274 1.79 3.47 5.63
C MET A 274 3.30 3.34 5.41
N GLN A 275 4.14 4.07 6.15
CA GLN A 275 5.60 3.90 6.07
C GLN A 275 6.07 2.53 6.59
N VAL A 276 5.46 2.03 7.66
CA VAL A 276 5.69 0.66 8.14
C VAL A 276 5.25 -0.37 7.10
N PHE A 277 4.13 -0.12 6.41
CA PHE A 277 3.67 -0.92 5.28
C PHE A 277 4.67 -0.93 4.11
N PHE A 278 5.19 0.22 3.71
CA PHE A 278 6.21 0.28 2.65
C PHE A 278 7.50 -0.42 3.05
N ALA A 279 7.92 -0.32 4.32
CA ALA A 279 9.02 -1.13 4.85
C ALA A 279 8.70 -2.63 4.76
N ALA A 280 7.47 -3.06 5.08
CA ALA A 280 7.07 -4.47 4.96
C ALA A 280 7.04 -4.97 3.51
N ILE A 281 6.74 -4.13 2.51
CA ILE A 281 6.85 -4.48 1.09
C ILE A 281 8.29 -4.84 0.71
N GLY A 282 9.27 -4.08 1.20
CA GLY A 282 10.68 -4.32 0.87
C GLY A 282 11.31 -5.52 1.58
N ALA A 283 10.73 -5.97 2.69
CA ALA A 283 11.29 -7.05 3.52
C ALA A 283 11.05 -8.43 2.90
#